data_AF-A0A1F9E7J4-F1
#
_entry.id   AF-A0A1F9E7J4-F1
#
_cell.length_a   1.000
_cell.length_b   1.000
_cell.length_c   1.000
_cell.angle_alpha   90.00
_cell.angle_beta   90.00
_cell.angle_gamma   90.00
#
_symmetry.space_group_name_H-M   'P 1'
#
loop_
_entity.id
_entity.type
_entity.pdbx_description
1 polymer ?
#
loop_
_entity_poly.entity_id
_entity_poly.type
_entity_poly.pdbx_seq_one_letter_code
_entity_poly.pdbx_strand_id
1 'polypeptide(L)'
;MGKSTKKALEEKFSPAVSSVSLSTGEVLRILREKNEFSQEDLAKKTHLTQATISSLESNRINLGIQRAKILAKTLHIHPAVLVFPDLFEKAA
;
A
#
# COMPACT_ATOMS: atom_id res chain seq x y z
N MET A 1 -0.53 -31.27 -2.99
CA MET A 1 -0.57 -31.15 -1.52
C MET A 1 -1.17 -32.43 -0.94
N GLY A 2 -0.46 -33.10 -0.02
CA GLY A 2 -0.88 -34.39 0.54
C GLY A 2 -2.06 -34.26 1.52
N LYS A 3 -2.92 -35.27 1.57
CA LYS A 3 -4.17 -35.29 2.37
C LYS A 3 -3.94 -35.05 3.87
N SER A 4 -2.75 -35.39 4.40
CA SER A 4 -2.40 -35.22 5.81
C SER A 4 -2.10 -33.78 6.22
N THR A 5 -1.69 -32.89 5.30
CA THR A 5 -1.38 -31.49 5.63
C THR A 5 -2.63 -30.59 5.67
N LYS A 6 -3.72 -30.99 5.00
CA LYS A 6 -5.01 -30.26 5.07
C LYS A 6 -5.67 -30.38 6.44
N LYS A 7 -5.69 -31.59 7.02
CA LYS A 7 -6.37 -31.86 8.30
C LYS A 7 -5.75 -31.11 9.49
N ALA A 8 -4.42 -30.95 9.50
CA ALA A 8 -3.73 -30.19 10.54
C ALA A 8 -3.89 -28.66 10.40
N LEU A 9 -4.18 -28.16 9.19
CA LEU A 9 -4.38 -26.74 8.92
C LEU A 9 -5.81 -26.29 9.27
N GLU A 10 -6.81 -27.13 9.02
CA GLU A 10 -8.23 -26.83 9.27
C GLU A 10 -8.58 -26.66 10.76
N GLU A 11 -7.91 -27.37 11.67
CA GLU A 11 -8.24 -27.31 13.10
C GLU A 11 -7.66 -26.08 13.83
N LYS A 12 -6.71 -25.34 13.24
CA LYS A 12 -5.99 -24.26 13.95
C LYS A 12 -5.75 -22.96 13.16
N PHE A 13 -6.11 -22.89 11.88
CA PHE A 13 -5.79 -21.72 11.07
C PHE A 13 -6.97 -21.30 10.20
N SER A 14 -7.55 -20.14 10.49
CA SER A 14 -8.47 -19.45 9.59
C SER A 14 -7.67 -18.55 8.64
N PRO A 15 -8.04 -18.47 7.34
CA PRO A 15 -7.42 -17.52 6.44
C PRO A 15 -7.66 -16.09 6.95
N ALA A 16 -6.61 -15.26 6.92
CA ALA A 16 -6.73 -13.84 7.21
C ALA A 16 -7.75 -13.20 6.26
N VAL A 17 -8.77 -12.56 6.80
CA VAL A 17 -9.76 -11.79 6.05
C VAL A 17 -9.34 -10.33 6.16
N SER A 18 -8.84 -9.75 5.06
CA SER A 18 -8.65 -8.30 4.96
C SER A 18 -10.03 -7.65 4.85
N SER A 19 -10.49 -6.99 5.92
CA SER A 19 -11.84 -6.43 6.03
C SER A 19 -12.01 -5.04 5.41
N VAL A 20 -10.95 -4.46 4.84
CA VAL A 20 -10.94 -3.08 4.34
C VAL A 20 -10.31 -3.05 2.94
N SER A 21 -11.11 -2.71 1.93
CA SER A 21 -10.62 -2.30 0.62
C SER A 21 -10.05 -0.90 0.78
N LEU A 22 -8.75 -0.74 0.50
CA LEU A 22 -8.05 0.54 0.61
C LEU A 22 -7.67 0.98 -0.79
N SER A 23 -7.90 2.26 -1.10
CA SER A 23 -7.37 2.87 -2.31
C SER A 23 -5.87 3.13 -2.22
N THR A 24 -5.21 3.28 -3.37
CA THR A 24 -3.79 3.69 -3.44
C THR A 24 -3.52 4.96 -2.64
N GLY A 25 -4.40 5.95 -2.72
CA GLY A 25 -4.28 7.21 -1.99
C GLY A 25 -4.34 7.04 -0.47
N GLU A 26 -5.22 6.18 0.03
CA GLU A 26 -5.34 5.87 1.46
C GLU A 26 -4.11 5.13 1.96
N VAL A 27 -3.63 4.13 1.23
CA VAL A 27 -2.39 3.41 1.55
C VAL A 27 -1.22 4.38 1.61
N LEU A 28 -1.11 5.30 0.64
CA LEU A 28 -0.05 6.31 0.63
C LEU A 28 -0.12 7.22 1.85
N ARG A 29 -1.31 7.68 2.24
CA ARG A 29 -1.51 8.51 3.43
C ARG A 29 -1.12 7.77 4.70
N ILE A 30 -1.58 6.53 4.87
CA ILE A 30 -1.25 5.68 6.03
C ILE A 30 0.27 5.49 6.14
N LEU A 31 0.93 5.18 5.03
CA LEU A 31 2.38 5.00 5.01
C LEU A 31 3.13 6.31 5.30
N ARG A 32 2.64 7.45 4.83
CA ARG A 32 3.22 8.76 5.13
C ARG A 32 3.12 9.06 6.63
N GLU A 33 1.94 8.89 7.23
CA GLU A 33 1.69 9.14 8.64
C GLU A 33 2.47 8.17 9.54
N LYS A 34 2.57 6.89 9.16
CA LYS A 34 3.42 5.89 9.83
C LYS A 34 4.89 6.30 9.88
N ASN A 35 5.38 6.98 8.85
CA ASN A 35 6.75 7.51 8.79
C ASN A 35 6.87 8.93 9.35
N GLU A 36 5.85 9.45 10.02
CA GLU A 36 5.83 10.77 10.67
C GLU A 36 6.12 11.94 9.71
N PHE A 37 5.81 11.78 8.43
CA PHE A 37 6.01 12.83 7.43
C PHE A 37 4.75 13.69 7.26
N SER A 38 4.91 15.01 7.21
CA SER A 38 3.88 15.87 6.62
C SER A 38 3.83 15.68 5.09
N GLN A 39 2.77 16.16 4.44
CA GLN A 39 2.71 16.15 2.97
C GLN A 39 3.85 16.97 2.35
N GLU A 40 4.29 18.04 3.03
CA GLU A 40 5.42 18.87 2.59
C GLU A 40 6.76 18.16 2.76
N ASP A 41 6.95 17.41 3.84
CA ASP A 41 8.18 16.65 4.07
C ASP A 41 8.34 15.54 3.03
N LEU A 42 7.26 14.82 2.74
CA LEU A 42 7.26 13.79 1.71
C LEU A 42 7.50 14.40 0.33
N ALA A 43 6.88 15.55 0.03
CA ALA A 43 7.10 16.29 -1.21
C ALA A 43 8.57 16.68 -1.39
N LYS A 44 9.20 17.26 -0.35
CA LYS A 44 10.63 17.62 -0.36
C LYS A 44 11.54 16.42 -0.60
N LYS A 45 11.28 15.29 0.07
CA LYS A 45 12.09 14.06 -0.06
C LYS A 45 11.93 13.37 -1.42
N THR A 46 10.78 13.53 -2.07
CA THR A 46 10.45 12.87 -3.35
C THR A 46 10.64 13.76 -4.56
N HIS A 47 11.03 15.03 -4.37
CA HIS A 47 11.07 16.06 -5.40
C HIS A 47 9.73 16.23 -6.13
N LEU A 48 8.62 16.01 -5.42
CA LEU A 48 7.26 16.30 -5.88
C LEU A 48 6.75 17.58 -5.23
N THR A 49 5.65 18.14 -5.73
CA THR A 49 4.97 19.24 -5.05
C THR A 49 4.04 18.70 -3.97
N GLN A 50 3.81 19.47 -2.89
CA GLN A 50 2.83 19.11 -1.85
C GLN A 50 1.43 18.91 -2.47
N ALA A 51 1.05 19.74 -3.44
CA ALA A 51 -0.21 19.58 -4.18
C ALA A 51 -0.30 18.24 -4.95
N THR A 52 0.84 17.73 -5.45
CA THR A 52 0.89 16.40 -6.08
C THR A 52 0.66 15.30 -5.05
N ILE A 53 1.32 15.38 -3.89
CA ILE A 53 1.11 14.41 -2.79
C ILE A 53 -0.35 14.41 -2.34
N SER A 54 -0.92 15.58 -2.09
CA SER A 54 -2.33 15.75 -1.72
C SER A 54 -3.29 15.18 -2.76
N SER A 55 -3.02 15.41 -4.05
CA SER A 55 -3.84 14.87 -5.15
C SER A 55 -3.74 13.36 -5.27
N LEU A 56 -2.56 12.77 -4.99
CA LEU A 56 -2.37 11.32 -4.92
C LEU A 56 -3.13 10.72 -3.74
N GLU A 57 -3.00 11.30 -2.54
CA GLU A 57 -3.70 10.83 -1.33
C GLU A 57 -5.22 10.90 -1.46
N SER A 58 -5.73 11.88 -2.21
CA SER A 58 -7.15 12.04 -2.49
C SER A 58 -7.63 11.25 -3.72
N ASN A 59 -6.79 10.40 -4.32
CA ASN A 59 -7.04 9.66 -5.57
C ASN A 59 -7.54 10.55 -6.74
N ARG A 60 -7.21 11.84 -6.76
CA ARG A 60 -7.57 12.76 -7.86
C ARG A 60 -6.71 12.55 -9.10
N ILE A 61 -5.52 11.99 -8.92
CA ILE A 61 -4.59 11.66 -10.00
C ILE A 61 -4.08 10.23 -9.82
N ASN A 62 -3.86 9.54 -10.93
CA ASN A 62 -3.30 8.19 -10.90
C ASN A 62 -1.82 8.20 -10.51
N LEU A 63 -1.43 7.20 -9.72
CA LEU A 63 -0.04 6.99 -9.35
C LEU A 63 0.71 6.27 -10.49
N GLY A 64 1.51 7.02 -11.26
CA GLY A 64 2.38 6.44 -12.29
C GLY A 64 3.55 5.64 -11.72
N ILE A 65 4.05 4.67 -12.48
CA ILE A 65 5.14 3.74 -12.08
C ILE A 65 6.40 4.48 -11.60
N GLN A 66 6.79 5.57 -12.27
CA GLN A 66 7.97 6.35 -11.89
C GLN A 66 7.81 7.00 -10.51
N ARG A 67 6.63 7.59 -10.24
CA ARG A 67 6.32 8.17 -8.93
C ARG A 67 6.21 7.11 -7.85
N ALA A 68 5.62 5.96 -8.16
CA ALA A 68 5.56 4.82 -7.25
C ALA A 68 6.95 4.35 -6.81
N LYS A 69 7.93 4.27 -7.73
CA LYS A 69 9.32 3.93 -7.39
C LYS A 69 9.96 4.95 -6.45
N ILE A 70 9.79 6.24 -6.71
CA ILE A 70 10.36 7.31 -5.88
C ILE A 70 9.74 7.31 -4.48
N LEU A 71 8.42 7.21 -4.39
CA LEU A 71 7.68 7.14 -3.13
C LEU A 71 8.06 5.89 -2.34
N ALA A 72 8.13 4.73 -3.00
CA ALA A 72 8.48 3.48 -2.36
C ALA A 72 9.90 3.50 -1.77
N LYS A 73 10.86 4.09 -2.50
CA LYS A 73 12.23 4.30 -2.00
C LYS A 73 12.26 5.22 -0.78
N THR A 74 11.47 6.29 -0.78
CA THR A 74 11.42 7.27 0.31
C THR A 74 10.73 6.73 1.55
N LEU A 75 9.70 5.89 1.37
CA LEU A 75 8.90 5.29 2.45
C LEU A 75 9.44 3.93 2.91
N HIS A 76 10.57 3.47 2.35
CA HIS A 76 11.20 2.18 2.65
C HIS A 76 10.26 0.97 2.46
N ILE A 77 9.50 0.96 1.36
CA ILE A 77 8.57 -0.12 1.02
C ILE A 77 8.81 -0.66 -0.39
N HIS A 78 8.21 -1.81 -0.70
CA HIS A 78 8.20 -2.33 -2.06
C HIS A 78 7.17 -1.57 -2.92
N PRO A 79 7.47 -1.19 -4.18
CA PRO A 79 6.56 -0.44 -5.04
C PRO A 79 5.20 -1.11 -5.27
N ALA A 80 5.15 -2.44 -5.22
CA ALA A 80 3.91 -3.21 -5.38
C ALA A 80 2.84 -2.84 -4.35
N VAL A 81 3.22 -2.39 -3.15
CA VAL A 81 2.29 -1.99 -2.08
C VAL A 81 1.50 -0.73 -2.47
N LEU A 82 2.09 0.16 -3.28
CA LEU A 82 1.40 1.38 -3.74
C LEU A 82 0.60 1.14 -5.04
N VAL A 83 1.12 0.28 -5.92
CA VAL A 83 0.50 0.02 -7.24
C VAL A 83 -0.64 -0.99 -7.14
N PHE A 84 -0.58 -1.89 -6.16
CA PHE A 84 -1.57 -2.92 -5.92
C PHE A 84 -1.99 -2.87 -4.43
N PRO A 85 -2.82 -1.91 -4.03
CA PRO A 85 -3.29 -1.85 -2.65
C PRO A 85 -4.11 -3.11 -2.28
N ASP A 86 -4.74 -3.74 -3.28
CA ASP A 86 -5.53 -4.97 -3.15
C ASP A 86 -4.70 -6.26 -3.29
N LEU A 87 -3.36 -6.21 -3.20
CA LEU A 87 -2.49 -7.38 -3.38
C LEU A 87 -2.80 -8.54 -2.39
N PHE A 88 -3.42 -8.23 -1.26
CA PHE A 88 -3.85 -9.21 -0.25
C PHE A 88 -5.35 -9.52 -0.30
N GLU A 89 -6.09 -8.88 -1.19
CA GLU A 89 -7.49 -9.18 -1.43
C GLU A 89 -7.55 -10.52 -2.16
N LYS A 90 -8.24 -11.50 -1.57
CA LYS A 90 -8.49 -12.76 -2.26
C LYS A 90 -9.38 -12.46 -3.47
N ALA A 91 -8.91 -12.81 -4.65
CA ALA A 91 -9.79 -13.03 -5.79
C ALA A 91 -10.87 -14.02 -5.34
N ALA A 92 -12.13 -13.55 -5.34
CA ALA A 92 -13.30 -14.36 -5.06
C ALA A 92 -13.44 -15.50 -6.10
#